data_AF-A0AB36DQA6-F1
#
_entry.id   AF-A0AB36DQA6-F1
#
_cell.length_a   1.000
_cell.length_b   1.000
_cell.length_c   1.000
_cell.angle_alpha   90.00
_cell.angle_beta   90.00
_cell.angle_gamma   90.00
#
_symmetry.space_group_name_H-M   'P 1'
#
loop_
_entity.id
_entity.type
_entity.pdbx_description
1 polymer ?
#
loop_
_entity_poly.entity_id
_entity_poly.type
_entity_poly.pdbx_seq_one_letter_code
_entity_poly.pdbx_strand_id
1 'polypeptide(L)'
;MHKMYPTSILLCAVVLSGCDAVKQTITDKPTLSDAQITKLIPKRVNNAKLWATDISDIFDELSLPKTAQNICTAIAVIDQESNFHADPSVPNLGNAALKAIDDKLEDKLGKNMAGVFRNMLETRPTPKNNFIKQIKAVKTEKQLDELYREIFDYFTKTYKIAPLTNITKLSGQGIDERINPVTTLGSMQVHIDYARAHRRASMSDRDLRADLYTRYGGLYYGIHRLMVYQANYDKPLYRFADYNSGMYSSRNAAFQQRIATLSGESLAIDGDLLLYKDGSPISKISATETAAIALLATASKPINAQQIRSDFKKEKTRDFEKTITYRAVNDMFASKFGRNPTYAIMPKVVISGPKLSRDFDTNWFATRVNERYQTCITTAKRHRLS
;
A
#
# COMPACT_ATOMS: atom_id res chain seq x y z
N MET A 1 -30.64 -40.68 -60.41
CA MET A 1 -31.72 -40.42 -59.44
C MET A 1 -31.22 -40.76 -58.05
N HIS A 2 -31.27 -39.80 -57.12
CA HIS A 2 -30.76 -39.88 -55.75
C HIS A 2 -31.56 -40.81 -54.83
N LYS A 3 -30.89 -41.43 -53.85
CA LYS A 3 -31.03 -41.21 -52.38
C LYS A 3 -30.32 -42.34 -51.60
N MET A 4 -29.23 -42.03 -50.87
CA MET A 4 -29.13 -41.65 -49.44
C MET A 4 -28.91 -42.85 -48.50
N TYR A 5 -27.71 -42.93 -47.91
CA TYR A 5 -27.36 -43.77 -46.76
C TYR A 5 -27.33 -42.89 -45.49
N PRO A 6 -27.76 -43.37 -44.31
CA PRO A 6 -27.64 -42.62 -43.07
C PRO A 6 -26.29 -42.92 -42.38
N THR A 7 -25.52 -41.86 -42.14
CA THR A 7 -24.32 -41.83 -41.30
C THR A 7 -24.72 -41.75 -39.82
N SER A 8 -24.28 -42.71 -39.01
CA SER A 8 -24.33 -42.62 -37.54
C SER A 8 -23.13 -41.81 -37.02
N ILE A 9 -23.41 -40.73 -36.28
CA ILE A 9 -22.42 -39.92 -35.57
C ILE A 9 -22.32 -40.43 -34.13
N LEU A 10 -21.14 -40.93 -33.74
CA LEU A 10 -20.80 -41.29 -32.36
C LEU A 10 -20.27 -40.04 -31.66
N LEU A 11 -21.01 -39.52 -30.67
CA LEU A 11 -20.62 -38.37 -29.87
C LEU A 11 -19.86 -38.83 -28.61
N CYS A 12 -18.55 -38.63 -28.57
CA CYS A 12 -17.74 -38.79 -27.35
C CYS A 12 -17.96 -37.60 -26.41
N ALA A 13 -18.71 -37.82 -25.32
CA ALA A 13 -18.80 -36.88 -24.21
C ALA A 13 -17.63 -37.09 -23.24
N VAL A 14 -16.64 -36.19 -23.27
CA VAL A 14 -15.58 -36.11 -22.26
C VAL A 14 -16.14 -35.32 -21.06
N VAL A 15 -16.21 -35.98 -19.90
CA VAL A 15 -16.77 -35.43 -18.66
C VAL A 15 -15.81 -34.37 -18.08
N LEU A 16 -16.32 -33.13 -17.92
CA LEU A 16 -15.67 -32.05 -17.18
C LEU A 16 -15.77 -32.30 -15.66
N SER A 17 -14.87 -33.09 -15.07
CA SER A 17 -14.83 -33.32 -13.61
C SER A 17 -13.80 -32.45 -12.87
N GLY A 18 -13.10 -31.55 -13.56
CA GLY A 18 -11.97 -30.78 -12.99
C GLY A 18 -12.35 -29.53 -12.20
N CYS A 19 -13.54 -28.95 -12.43
CA CYS A 19 -13.94 -27.70 -11.78
C CYS A 19 -14.51 -27.90 -10.36
N ASP A 20 -15.07 -29.06 -10.04
CA ASP A 20 -15.65 -29.31 -8.71
C ASP A 20 -14.59 -29.59 -7.64
N ALA A 21 -13.48 -30.26 -7.98
CA ALA A 21 -12.39 -30.54 -7.05
C ALA A 21 -11.67 -29.26 -6.57
N VAL A 22 -11.60 -28.23 -7.41
CA VAL A 22 -11.04 -26.91 -7.06
C VAL A 22 -12.02 -26.09 -6.21
N LYS A 23 -13.33 -26.28 -6.37
CA LYS A 23 -14.36 -25.66 -5.53
C LYS A 23 -14.47 -26.33 -4.15
N GLN A 24 -14.32 -27.65 -4.08
CA GLN A 24 -14.32 -28.42 -2.83
C GLN A 24 -13.12 -28.08 -1.92
N THR A 25 -11.92 -27.86 -2.49
CA THR A 25 -10.73 -27.51 -1.70
C THR A 25 -10.76 -26.10 -1.10
N ILE A 26 -11.61 -25.20 -1.60
CA ILE A 26 -11.82 -23.85 -1.03
C ILE A 26 -12.82 -23.89 0.14
N THR A 27 -13.74 -24.86 0.16
CA THR A 27 -14.86 -24.94 1.12
C THR A 27 -14.52 -25.66 2.44
N ASP A 28 -13.40 -26.39 2.52
CA ASP A 28 -13.02 -27.15 3.71
C ASP A 28 -12.12 -26.40 4.73
N LYS A 29 -11.75 -25.13 4.47
CA LYS A 29 -10.99 -24.36 5.47
C LYS A 29 -11.94 -23.74 6.50
N PRO A 30 -11.66 -23.88 7.80
CA PRO A 30 -12.53 -23.32 8.83
C PRO A 30 -12.62 -21.80 8.66
N THR A 31 -13.84 -21.34 8.38
CA THR A 31 -14.18 -19.93 8.37
C THR A 31 -14.40 -19.49 9.81
N LEU A 32 -13.52 -18.63 10.32
CA LEU A 32 -13.64 -18.13 11.68
C LEU A 32 -14.84 -17.20 11.82
N SER A 33 -15.67 -17.47 12.83
CA SER A 33 -16.75 -16.58 13.28
C SER A 33 -16.21 -15.36 14.03
N ASP A 34 -17.02 -14.31 14.17
CA ASP A 34 -16.70 -13.10 14.94
C ASP A 34 -16.25 -13.41 16.36
N ALA A 35 -16.89 -14.38 17.02
CA ALA A 35 -16.53 -14.80 18.37
C ALA A 35 -15.16 -15.49 18.43
N GLN A 36 -14.77 -16.21 17.37
CA GLN A 36 -13.44 -16.80 17.25
C GLN A 36 -12.39 -15.72 16.93
N ILE A 37 -12.68 -14.80 16.01
CA ILE A 37 -11.81 -13.65 15.68
C ILE A 37 -11.57 -12.79 16.93
N THR A 38 -12.60 -12.53 17.73
CA THR A 38 -12.49 -11.78 18.99
C THR A 38 -11.46 -12.41 19.94
N LYS A 39 -11.35 -13.74 19.99
CA LYS A 39 -10.36 -14.45 20.84
C LYS A 39 -8.92 -14.25 20.36
N LEU A 40 -8.72 -13.90 19.10
CA LEU A 40 -7.40 -13.68 18.48
C LEU A 40 -6.90 -12.25 18.68
N ILE A 41 -7.80 -11.29 18.94
CA ILE A 41 -7.44 -9.90 19.22
C ILE A 41 -6.77 -9.82 20.61
N PRO A 42 -5.67 -9.07 20.77
CA PRO A 42 -5.00 -8.95 22.06
C PRO A 42 -5.91 -8.43 23.17
N LYS A 43 -5.83 -9.02 24.37
CA LYS A 43 -6.72 -8.70 25.51
C LYS A 43 -6.75 -7.23 25.95
N ARG A 44 -5.70 -6.46 25.65
CA ARG A 44 -5.60 -5.03 25.98
C ARG A 44 -6.48 -4.13 25.10
N VAL A 45 -7.04 -4.69 24.01
CA VAL A 45 -7.82 -3.93 23.03
C VAL A 45 -9.23 -3.72 23.56
N ASN A 46 -9.62 -2.45 23.69
CA ASN A 46 -10.99 -2.07 24.03
C ASN A 46 -11.93 -2.39 22.86
N ASN A 47 -13.17 -2.78 23.17
CA ASN A 47 -14.19 -3.09 22.17
C ASN A 47 -13.75 -4.15 21.14
N ALA A 48 -12.94 -5.13 21.53
CA ALA A 48 -12.43 -6.18 20.65
C ALA A 48 -13.51 -6.88 19.81
N LYS A 49 -14.72 -7.05 20.35
CA LYS A 49 -15.87 -7.60 19.61
C LYS A 49 -16.23 -6.75 18.38
N LEU A 50 -16.25 -5.43 18.51
CA LEU A 50 -16.55 -4.53 17.40
C LEU A 50 -15.45 -4.54 16.33
N TRP A 51 -14.18 -4.61 16.75
CA TRP A 51 -13.07 -4.81 15.80
C TRP A 51 -13.17 -6.14 15.08
N ALA A 52 -13.53 -7.21 15.78
CA ALA A 52 -13.69 -8.53 15.19
C ALA A 52 -14.83 -8.58 14.16
N THR A 53 -15.98 -7.96 14.46
CA THR A 53 -17.10 -7.85 13.52
C THR A 53 -16.70 -7.07 12.27
N ASP A 54 -16.12 -5.87 12.41
CA ASP A 54 -15.67 -5.10 11.25
C ASP A 54 -14.64 -5.89 10.39
N ILE A 55 -13.66 -6.58 11.02
CA ILE A 55 -12.70 -7.43 10.31
C ILE A 55 -13.42 -8.57 9.57
N SER A 56 -14.39 -9.24 10.21
CA SER A 56 -15.17 -10.33 9.63
C SER A 56 -15.95 -9.86 8.41
N ASP A 57 -16.68 -8.75 8.55
CA ASP A 57 -17.51 -8.15 7.50
C ASP A 57 -16.66 -7.72 6.30
N ILE A 58 -15.50 -7.10 6.54
CA ILE A 58 -14.58 -6.69 5.46
C ILE A 58 -14.01 -7.91 4.74
N PHE A 59 -13.69 -8.99 5.46
CA PHE A 59 -13.24 -10.22 4.83
C PHE A 59 -14.33 -10.83 3.93
N ASP A 60 -15.58 -10.79 4.37
CA ASP A 60 -16.71 -11.26 3.57
C ASP A 60 -16.91 -10.36 2.34
N GLU A 61 -16.89 -9.03 2.51
CA GLU A 61 -17.02 -8.03 1.42
C GLU A 61 -15.92 -8.20 0.37
N LEU A 62 -14.67 -8.42 0.79
CA LEU A 62 -13.52 -8.61 -0.08
C LEU A 62 -13.36 -10.07 -0.57
N SER A 63 -14.29 -10.96 -0.22
CA SER A 63 -14.24 -12.39 -0.56
C SER A 63 -12.91 -13.06 -0.14
N LEU A 64 -12.37 -12.66 1.02
CA LEU A 64 -11.15 -13.18 1.60
C LEU A 64 -11.45 -14.35 2.55
N PRO A 65 -10.73 -15.49 2.45
CA PRO A 65 -10.92 -16.59 3.38
C PRO A 65 -10.59 -16.18 4.81
N LYS A 66 -11.54 -16.35 5.75
CA LYS A 66 -11.38 -16.07 7.19
C LYS A 66 -10.62 -17.18 7.92
N THR A 67 -9.46 -17.57 7.41
CA THR A 67 -8.57 -18.54 8.07
C THR A 67 -7.80 -17.88 9.22
N ALA A 68 -7.30 -18.68 10.18
CA ALA A 68 -6.44 -18.16 11.24
C ALA A 68 -5.22 -17.39 10.68
N GLN A 69 -4.62 -17.86 9.59
CA GLN A 69 -3.48 -17.20 8.94
C GLN A 69 -3.87 -15.82 8.44
N ASN A 70 -4.95 -15.70 7.66
CA ASN A 70 -5.34 -14.43 7.06
C ASN A 70 -5.84 -13.43 8.13
N ILE A 71 -6.65 -13.89 9.09
CA ILE A 71 -7.13 -13.06 10.19
C ILE A 71 -5.96 -12.57 11.04
N CYS A 72 -5.00 -13.44 11.38
CA CYS A 72 -3.82 -13.03 12.14
C CYS A 72 -2.92 -12.08 11.36
N THR A 73 -2.85 -12.19 10.03
CA THR A 73 -2.16 -11.21 9.18
C THR A 73 -2.78 -9.82 9.33
N ALA A 74 -4.11 -9.69 9.23
CA ALA A 74 -4.79 -8.41 9.43
C ALA A 74 -4.60 -7.87 10.86
N ILE A 75 -4.86 -8.69 11.88
CA ILE A 75 -4.70 -8.33 13.30
C ILE A 75 -3.29 -7.82 13.59
N ALA A 76 -2.25 -8.49 13.07
CA ALA A 76 -0.87 -8.12 13.33
C ALA A 76 -0.52 -6.74 12.76
N VAL A 77 -1.01 -6.41 11.56
CA VAL A 77 -0.78 -5.10 10.94
C VAL A 77 -1.59 -4.02 11.66
N ILE A 78 -2.87 -4.25 11.96
CA ILE A 78 -3.70 -3.29 12.73
C ILE A 78 -3.04 -2.95 14.07
N ASP A 79 -2.56 -3.98 14.77
CA ASP A 79 -1.92 -3.83 16.06
C ASP A 79 -0.59 -3.06 15.98
N GLN A 80 0.15 -3.22 14.89
CA GLN A 80 1.39 -2.49 14.65
C GLN A 80 1.14 -1.03 14.27
N GLU A 81 0.17 -0.76 13.39
CA GLU A 81 -0.07 0.56 12.83
C GLU A 81 -0.75 1.51 13.82
N SER A 82 -1.70 1.00 14.61
CA SER A 82 -2.54 1.86 15.46
C SER A 82 -2.80 1.33 16.86
N ASN A 83 -2.31 0.13 17.19
CA ASN A 83 -2.62 -0.52 18.45
C ASN A 83 -4.16 -0.59 18.67
N PHE A 84 -4.92 -0.85 17.60
CA PHE A 84 -6.38 -0.87 17.57
C PHE A 84 -7.04 0.46 17.99
N HIS A 85 -6.59 1.57 17.42
CA HIS A 85 -7.24 2.88 17.53
C HIS A 85 -7.54 3.40 16.12
N ALA A 86 -8.77 3.87 15.87
CA ALA A 86 -9.12 4.41 14.55
C ALA A 86 -8.36 5.70 14.22
N ASP A 87 -8.15 6.53 15.25
CA ASP A 87 -7.46 7.82 15.18
C ASP A 87 -6.62 8.01 16.45
N PRO A 88 -5.44 7.37 16.55
CA PRO A 88 -4.60 7.46 17.73
C PRO A 88 -3.99 8.86 17.90
N SER A 89 -3.76 9.25 19.15
CA SER A 89 -2.98 10.46 19.46
C SER A 89 -1.52 10.28 19.04
N VAL A 90 -0.96 11.28 18.36
CA VAL A 90 0.43 11.30 17.91
C VAL A 90 1.22 12.31 18.75
N PRO A 91 2.27 11.86 19.48
CA PRO A 91 3.14 12.76 20.22
C PRO A 91 3.78 13.81 19.30
N ASN A 92 3.83 15.07 19.76
CA ASN A 92 4.46 16.18 19.05
C ASN A 92 3.88 16.47 17.63
N LEU A 93 2.67 15.99 17.32
CA LEU A 93 2.05 16.10 15.99
C LEU A 93 2.03 17.53 15.45
N GLY A 94 1.58 18.50 16.26
CA GLY A 94 1.46 19.89 15.82
C GLY A 94 2.78 20.52 15.38
N ASN A 95 3.87 20.29 16.11
CA ASN A 95 5.18 20.83 15.73
C ASN A 95 5.74 20.11 14.49
N ALA A 96 5.57 18.79 14.40
CA ALA A 96 5.95 18.02 13.21
C ALA A 96 5.18 18.49 11.96
N ALA A 97 3.89 18.79 12.11
CA ALA A 97 3.04 19.31 11.05
C ALA A 97 3.49 20.71 10.58
N LEU A 98 3.79 21.63 11.50
CA LEU A 98 4.33 22.95 11.17
C LEU A 98 5.65 22.85 10.39
N LYS A 99 6.55 21.96 10.82
CA LYS A 99 7.80 21.71 10.09
C LYS A 99 7.51 21.19 8.67
N ALA A 100 6.60 20.22 8.53
CA ALA A 100 6.23 19.67 7.23
C ALA A 100 5.57 20.68 6.29
N ILE A 101 4.79 21.64 6.83
CA ILE A 101 4.31 22.78 6.04
C ILE A 101 5.51 23.54 5.51
N ASP A 102 6.40 24.01 6.39
CA ASP A 102 7.50 24.88 6.02
C ASP A 102 8.42 24.26 4.95
N ASP A 103 8.72 22.97 5.10
CA ASP A 103 9.56 22.21 4.15
C ASP A 103 8.91 22.06 2.76
N LYS A 104 7.57 22.06 2.65
CA LYS A 104 6.84 21.78 1.39
C LYS A 104 6.18 23.00 0.76
N LEU A 105 5.98 24.07 1.53
CA LEU A 105 5.10 25.16 1.14
C LEU A 105 5.61 25.92 -0.09
N GLU A 106 6.91 26.19 -0.15
CA GLU A 106 7.52 26.90 -1.29
C GLU A 106 7.49 26.05 -2.56
N ASP A 107 7.76 24.75 -2.45
CA ASP A 107 7.69 23.82 -3.58
C ASP A 107 6.26 23.72 -4.16
N LYS A 108 5.23 23.81 -3.30
CA LYS A 108 3.83 23.64 -3.70
C LYS A 108 3.15 24.94 -4.11
N LEU A 109 3.49 26.09 -3.50
CA LEU A 109 2.84 27.38 -3.74
C LEU A 109 3.72 28.42 -4.45
N GLY A 110 5.04 28.19 -4.51
CA GLY A 110 6.01 29.21 -4.89
C GLY A 110 6.29 30.21 -3.77
N LYS A 111 7.50 30.79 -3.78
CA LYS A 111 8.03 31.66 -2.71
C LYS A 111 7.07 32.77 -2.25
N ASN A 112 6.48 33.50 -3.19
CA ASN A 112 5.61 34.64 -2.88
C ASN A 112 4.32 34.20 -2.15
N MET A 113 3.64 33.19 -2.68
CA MET A 113 2.40 32.68 -2.06
C MET A 113 2.67 31.93 -0.76
N ALA A 114 3.82 31.26 -0.64
CA ALA A 114 4.27 30.68 0.61
C ALA A 114 4.42 31.73 1.71
N GLY A 115 5.00 32.90 1.40
CA GLY A 115 5.07 34.04 2.33
C GLY A 115 3.69 34.53 2.79
N VAL A 116 2.73 34.66 1.87
CA VAL A 116 1.34 35.04 2.19
C VAL A 116 0.68 34.01 3.10
N PHE A 117 0.86 32.71 2.79
CA PHE A 117 0.29 31.62 3.57
C PHE A 117 0.90 31.54 4.98
N ARG A 118 2.23 31.70 5.13
CA ARG A 118 2.90 31.76 6.44
C ARG A 118 2.35 32.92 7.30
N ASN A 119 2.29 34.12 6.74
CA ASN A 119 1.74 35.28 7.44
C ASN A 119 0.27 35.06 7.85
N MET A 120 -0.52 34.42 6.99
CA MET A 120 -1.89 34.03 7.35
C MET A 120 -1.91 33.07 8.55
N LEU A 121 -1.09 32.02 8.56
CA LEU A 121 -1.04 31.06 9.67
C LEU A 121 -0.69 31.74 11.01
N GLU A 122 0.17 32.75 10.97
CA GLU A 122 0.64 33.52 12.13
C GLU A 122 -0.37 34.55 12.64
N THR A 123 -1.21 35.10 11.76
CA THR A 123 -2.06 36.26 12.10
C THR A 123 -3.56 35.95 12.12
N ARG A 124 -3.99 34.88 11.46
CA ARG A 124 -5.41 34.51 11.28
C ARG A 124 -5.75 33.20 11.98
N PRO A 125 -7.01 32.96 12.38
CA PRO A 125 -8.16 33.87 12.28
C PRO A 125 -8.05 35.14 13.14
N THR A 126 -7.40 35.04 14.31
CA THR A 126 -7.11 36.19 15.19
C THR A 126 -5.72 36.05 15.83
N PRO A 127 -5.07 37.14 16.29
CA PRO A 127 -3.78 37.03 16.97
C PRO A 127 -3.78 36.16 18.23
N LYS A 128 -4.89 36.14 18.97
CA LYS A 128 -5.03 35.32 20.19
C LYS A 128 -5.16 33.83 19.87
N ASN A 129 -5.87 33.48 18.80
CA ASN A 129 -6.11 32.11 18.36
C ASN A 129 -5.81 31.93 16.86
N ASN A 130 -4.54 32.02 16.49
CA ASN A 130 -4.10 31.86 15.11
C ASN A 130 -3.94 30.39 14.71
N PHE A 131 -3.83 30.10 13.41
CA PHE A 131 -3.73 28.73 12.92
C PHE A 131 -2.47 28.01 13.40
N ILE A 132 -1.34 28.70 13.63
CA ILE A 132 -0.16 28.07 14.25
C ILE A 132 -0.50 27.52 15.65
N LYS A 133 -1.21 28.29 16.48
CA LYS A 133 -1.64 27.85 17.81
C LYS A 133 -2.63 26.69 17.72
N GLN A 134 -3.56 26.74 16.77
CA GLN A 134 -4.52 25.65 16.54
C GLN A 134 -3.80 24.37 16.10
N ILE A 135 -2.87 24.45 15.15
CA ILE A 135 -2.05 23.31 14.71
C ILE A 135 -1.24 22.75 15.88
N LYS A 136 -0.64 23.58 16.75
CA LYS A 136 0.08 23.10 17.94
C LYS A 136 -0.81 22.38 18.95
N ALA A 137 -2.11 22.69 18.97
CA ALA A 137 -3.05 22.10 19.92
C ALA A 137 -3.55 20.72 19.50
N VAL A 138 -3.52 20.38 18.20
CA VAL A 138 -4.00 19.09 17.69
C VAL A 138 -3.26 17.91 18.31
N LYS A 139 -4.00 16.81 18.52
CA LYS A 139 -3.48 15.57 19.11
C LYS A 139 -3.55 14.40 18.15
N THR A 140 -4.48 14.40 17.21
CA THR A 140 -4.70 13.29 16.28
C THR A 140 -4.59 13.73 14.83
N GLU A 141 -4.38 12.76 13.93
CA GLU A 141 -4.24 13.04 12.49
C GLU A 141 -5.55 13.53 11.90
N LYS A 142 -6.70 13.02 12.37
CA LYS A 142 -8.01 13.51 11.96
C LYS A 142 -8.20 14.99 12.28
N GLN A 143 -7.90 15.40 13.52
CA GLN A 143 -8.01 16.80 13.92
C GLN A 143 -7.13 17.71 13.06
N LEU A 144 -5.92 17.25 12.76
CA LEU A 144 -4.99 17.98 11.91
C LEU A 144 -5.50 18.08 10.47
N ASP A 145 -6.02 16.99 9.90
CA ASP A 145 -6.58 16.93 8.55
C ASP A 145 -7.82 17.83 8.40
N GLU A 146 -8.74 17.80 9.38
CA GLU A 146 -9.91 18.67 9.45
C GLU A 146 -9.50 20.14 9.53
N LEU A 147 -8.56 20.47 10.42
CA LEU A 147 -8.02 21.82 10.56
C LEU A 147 -7.33 22.31 9.28
N TYR A 148 -6.57 21.47 8.58
CA TYR A 148 -5.94 21.85 7.31
C TYR A 148 -6.98 22.27 6.28
N ARG A 149 -8.10 21.55 6.18
CA ARG A 149 -9.18 21.90 5.25
C ARG A 149 -9.78 23.25 5.61
N GLU A 150 -10.02 23.52 6.90
CA GLU A 150 -10.48 24.83 7.36
C GLU A 150 -9.49 25.95 7.01
N ILE A 151 -8.18 25.70 7.18
CA ILE A 151 -7.11 26.62 6.81
C ILE A 151 -7.15 26.91 5.29
N PHE A 152 -7.28 25.88 4.46
CA PHE A 152 -7.34 26.04 2.99
C PHE A 152 -8.63 26.70 2.52
N ASP A 153 -9.77 26.34 3.09
CA ASP A 153 -11.07 26.98 2.83
C ASP A 153 -11.00 28.47 3.20
N TYR A 154 -10.38 28.81 4.34
CA TYR A 154 -10.12 30.20 4.74
C TYR A 154 -9.20 30.92 3.76
N PHE A 155 -8.07 30.30 3.40
CA PHE A 155 -7.06 30.89 2.51
C PHE A 155 -7.65 31.18 1.12
N THR A 156 -8.32 30.21 0.52
CA THR A 156 -8.92 30.36 -0.82
C THR A 156 -10.01 31.43 -0.83
N LYS A 157 -10.92 31.41 0.17
CA LYS A 157 -11.99 32.40 0.32
C LYS A 157 -11.45 33.82 0.56
N THR A 158 -10.45 33.97 1.41
CA THR A 158 -9.95 35.29 1.85
C THR A 158 -9.08 35.96 0.81
N TYR A 159 -8.16 35.21 0.21
CA TYR A 159 -7.18 35.77 -0.72
C TYR A 159 -7.65 35.77 -2.18
N LYS A 160 -8.93 35.44 -2.42
CA LYS A 160 -9.58 35.39 -3.75
C LYS A 160 -8.71 34.67 -4.78
N ILE A 161 -7.97 33.66 -4.32
CA ILE A 161 -7.35 32.71 -5.21
C ILE A 161 -8.54 32.05 -5.87
N ALA A 162 -8.77 32.32 -7.17
CA ALA A 162 -9.84 31.72 -7.93
C ALA A 162 -9.86 30.24 -7.53
N PRO A 163 -11.02 29.64 -7.22
CA PRO A 163 -11.04 28.22 -6.93
C PRO A 163 -10.33 27.57 -8.10
N LEU A 164 -9.16 26.98 -7.85
CA LEU A 164 -8.34 26.37 -8.89
C LEU A 164 -8.99 25.05 -9.36
N THR A 165 -10.32 24.99 -9.25
CA THR A 165 -11.29 24.07 -9.83
C THR A 165 -11.23 24.03 -11.35
N ASN A 166 -10.44 24.90 -12.00
CA ASN A 166 -10.12 24.77 -13.43
C ASN A 166 -8.78 24.05 -13.70
N ILE A 167 -7.97 23.74 -12.66
CA ILE A 167 -6.76 22.88 -12.78
C ILE A 167 -7.03 21.44 -12.32
N THR A 168 -8.17 21.18 -11.68
CA THR A 168 -8.63 19.83 -11.31
C THR A 168 -8.74 18.89 -12.52
N LYS A 169 -8.96 19.42 -13.74
CA LYS A 169 -9.11 18.60 -14.96
C LYS A 169 -7.83 17.98 -15.52
N LEU A 170 -6.63 18.42 -15.09
CA LEU A 170 -5.36 17.87 -15.61
C LEU A 170 -4.66 16.91 -14.64
N SER A 171 -5.04 16.90 -13.35
CA SER A 171 -4.37 16.06 -12.33
C SER A 171 -5.32 15.39 -11.32
N GLY A 172 -6.63 15.69 -11.35
CA GLY A 172 -7.62 15.09 -10.44
C GLY A 172 -7.53 15.53 -8.97
N GLN A 173 -6.55 16.36 -8.58
CA GLN A 173 -6.33 16.80 -7.20
C GLN A 173 -6.55 18.31 -7.05
N GLY A 174 -7.27 18.71 -5.99
CA GLY A 174 -7.40 20.11 -5.57
C GLY A 174 -6.11 20.67 -4.95
N ILE A 175 -6.03 21.99 -4.73
CA ILE A 175 -4.85 22.63 -4.11
C ILE A 175 -4.75 22.35 -2.61
N ASP A 176 -5.90 22.24 -1.96
CA ASP A 176 -6.06 21.72 -0.60
C ASP A 176 -5.37 20.35 -0.46
N GLU A 177 -5.53 19.47 -1.44
CA GLU A 177 -4.94 18.13 -1.44
C GLU A 177 -3.42 18.14 -1.70
N ARG A 178 -2.90 19.12 -2.45
CA ARG A 178 -1.47 19.21 -2.77
C ARG A 178 -0.61 19.67 -1.59
N ILE A 179 -1.22 20.33 -0.61
CA ILE A 179 -0.49 20.96 0.50
C ILE A 179 -0.86 20.31 1.84
N ASN A 180 -1.98 19.60 1.95
CA ASN A 180 -2.28 18.79 3.12
C ASN A 180 -1.16 17.74 3.34
N PRO A 181 -0.36 17.86 4.41
CA PRO A 181 0.76 16.96 4.64
C PRO A 181 0.32 15.59 5.15
N VAL A 182 -0.96 15.42 5.53
CA VAL A 182 -1.53 14.15 5.99
C VAL A 182 -1.94 13.33 4.76
N THR A 183 -1.06 12.41 4.38
CA THR A 183 -1.27 11.53 3.22
C THR A 183 -1.54 10.09 3.59
N THR A 184 -1.17 9.64 4.80
CA THR A 184 -1.53 8.32 5.36
C THR A 184 -2.57 8.50 6.46
N LEU A 185 -3.61 7.65 6.47
CA LEU A 185 -4.79 7.85 7.31
C LEU A 185 -5.27 6.56 7.98
N GLY A 186 -5.94 6.74 9.12
CA GLY A 186 -6.74 5.72 9.78
C GLY A 186 -5.96 4.65 10.54
N SER A 187 -6.69 3.63 11.02
CA SER A 187 -6.19 2.54 11.87
C SER A 187 -5.12 1.66 11.22
N MET A 188 -4.97 1.73 9.91
CA MET A 188 -3.98 0.96 9.15
C MET A 188 -3.08 1.85 8.28
N GLN A 189 -3.06 3.17 8.52
CA GLN A 189 -2.13 4.13 7.91
C GLN A 189 -2.05 4.05 6.38
N VAL A 190 -3.21 4.01 5.72
CA VAL A 190 -3.30 3.84 4.28
C VAL A 190 -3.10 5.17 3.56
N HIS A 191 -2.28 5.16 2.50
CA HIS A 191 -2.09 6.34 1.66
C HIS A 191 -3.38 6.74 0.93
N ILE A 192 -3.73 8.02 0.94
CA ILE A 192 -4.98 8.53 0.36
C ILE A 192 -5.11 8.18 -1.12
N ASP A 193 -4.02 8.23 -1.90
CA ASP A 193 -4.07 7.86 -3.32
C ASP A 193 -4.42 6.39 -3.55
N TYR A 194 -4.03 5.50 -2.64
CA TYR A 194 -4.46 4.11 -2.72
C TYR A 194 -5.97 4.01 -2.51
N ALA A 195 -6.49 4.68 -1.49
CA ALA A 195 -7.91 4.69 -1.18
C ALA A 195 -8.75 5.33 -2.30
N ARG A 196 -8.23 6.38 -2.96
CA ARG A 196 -8.84 7.03 -4.13
C ARG A 196 -8.99 6.08 -5.31
N ALA A 197 -7.95 5.27 -5.57
CA ALA A 197 -7.95 4.29 -6.66
C ALA A 197 -8.88 3.09 -6.38
N HIS A 198 -9.26 2.85 -5.13
CA HIS A 198 -10.03 1.68 -4.71
C HIS A 198 -11.27 2.07 -3.90
N ARG A 199 -11.91 3.21 -4.24
CA ARG A 199 -13.09 3.70 -3.53
C ARG A 199 -14.19 2.62 -3.47
N ARG A 200 -14.65 2.30 -2.26
CA ARG A 200 -15.73 1.31 -2.04
C ARG A 200 -17.11 1.82 -2.41
N ALA A 201 -17.28 3.13 -2.48
CA ALA A 201 -18.51 3.79 -2.93
C ALA A 201 -18.18 5.11 -3.65
N SER A 202 -19.14 5.62 -4.42
CA SER A 202 -19.05 6.96 -4.99
C SER A 202 -19.13 8.00 -3.87
N MET A 203 -18.02 8.71 -3.62
CA MET A 203 -17.90 9.69 -2.54
C MET A 203 -16.86 10.75 -2.90
N SER A 204 -16.99 11.94 -2.30
CA SER A 204 -15.99 13.00 -2.45
C SER A 204 -14.67 12.61 -1.76
N ASP A 205 -13.56 13.29 -2.08
CA ASP A 205 -12.30 13.08 -1.33
C ASP A 205 -12.45 13.45 0.15
N ARG A 206 -13.28 14.46 0.43
CA ARG A 206 -13.59 14.91 1.78
C ARG A 206 -14.24 13.80 2.59
N ASP A 207 -15.21 13.10 2.00
CA ASP A 207 -15.91 11.97 2.61
C ASP A 207 -15.01 10.72 2.66
N LEU A 208 -14.18 10.48 1.64
CA LEU A 208 -13.22 9.37 1.63
C LEU A 208 -12.24 9.44 2.80
N ARG A 209 -11.67 10.62 3.05
CA ARG A 209 -10.81 10.84 4.20
C ARG A 209 -11.57 10.69 5.53
N ALA A 210 -12.81 11.17 5.61
CA ALA A 210 -13.64 10.97 6.80
C ALA A 210 -13.93 9.48 7.04
N ASP A 211 -14.20 8.71 5.98
CA ASP A 211 -14.39 7.26 6.02
C ASP A 211 -13.12 6.54 6.50
N LEU A 212 -11.94 6.92 6.00
CA LEU A 212 -10.64 6.38 6.43
C LEU A 212 -10.37 6.56 7.93
N TYR A 213 -10.89 7.62 8.56
CA TYR A 213 -10.79 7.82 10.01
C TYR A 213 -11.82 7.04 10.83
N THR A 214 -12.82 6.43 10.19
CA THR A 214 -13.70 5.47 10.88
C THR A 214 -12.97 4.15 11.09
N ARG A 215 -13.41 3.37 12.08
CA ARG A 215 -12.89 2.02 12.31
C ARG A 215 -13.06 1.14 11.06
N TYR A 216 -14.27 1.08 10.51
CA TYR A 216 -14.55 0.27 9.35
C TYR A 216 -13.77 0.72 8.11
N GLY A 217 -13.80 2.02 7.76
CA GLY A 217 -13.14 2.52 6.56
C GLY A 217 -11.61 2.36 6.64
N GLY A 218 -10.99 2.71 7.77
CA GLY A 218 -9.56 2.50 7.98
C GLY A 218 -9.13 1.03 7.86
N LEU A 219 -9.94 0.11 8.38
CA LEU A 219 -9.74 -1.34 8.22
C LEU A 219 -9.97 -1.80 6.78
N TYR A 220 -11.03 -1.34 6.11
CA TYR A 220 -11.39 -1.77 4.76
C TYR A 220 -10.23 -1.51 3.80
N TYR A 221 -9.77 -0.27 3.72
CA TYR A 221 -8.69 0.11 2.81
C TYR A 221 -7.36 -0.56 3.18
N GLY A 222 -7.10 -0.75 4.47
CA GLY A 222 -5.89 -1.40 4.96
C GLY A 222 -5.85 -2.89 4.64
N ILE A 223 -6.93 -3.62 4.91
CA ILE A 223 -7.08 -5.04 4.58
C ILE A 223 -7.09 -5.23 3.06
N HIS A 224 -7.79 -4.37 2.32
CA HIS A 224 -7.76 -4.39 0.86
C HIS A 224 -6.32 -4.27 0.33
N ARG A 225 -5.57 -3.27 0.80
CA ARG A 225 -4.16 -3.08 0.44
C ARG A 225 -3.28 -4.25 0.84
N LEU A 226 -3.52 -4.83 2.01
CA LEU A 226 -2.71 -5.91 2.55
C LEU A 226 -2.95 -7.24 1.84
N MET A 227 -4.20 -7.57 1.48
CA MET A 227 -4.61 -8.94 1.19
C MET A 227 -5.11 -9.18 -0.23
N VAL A 228 -5.65 -8.18 -0.92
CA VAL A 228 -6.30 -8.39 -2.24
C VAL A 228 -5.27 -8.67 -3.33
N TYR A 229 -4.06 -8.07 -3.24
CA TYR A 229 -3.03 -8.34 -4.23
C TYR A 229 -2.39 -9.73 -4.03
N GLN A 230 -2.32 -10.48 -5.11
CA GLN A 230 -1.75 -11.82 -5.12
C GLN A 230 -0.23 -11.76 -5.23
N ALA A 231 0.45 -12.48 -4.32
CA ALA A 231 1.89 -12.68 -4.35
C ALA A 231 2.22 -14.07 -3.80
N ASN A 232 3.14 -14.77 -4.44
CA ASN A 232 3.55 -16.13 -4.08
C ASN A 232 4.62 -16.13 -2.97
N TYR A 233 4.36 -15.38 -1.89
CA TYR A 233 5.27 -15.36 -0.75
C TYR A 233 5.15 -16.64 0.06
N ASP A 234 6.28 -17.32 0.26
CA ASP A 234 6.42 -18.48 1.13
C ASP A 234 6.25 -18.12 2.61
N LYS A 235 6.47 -16.85 2.97
CA LYS A 235 6.35 -16.33 4.33
C LYS A 235 5.50 -15.06 4.36
N PRO A 236 4.55 -14.93 5.32
CA PRO A 236 3.83 -13.66 5.56
C PRO A 236 4.74 -12.45 5.79
N LEU A 237 5.97 -12.68 6.28
CA LEU A 237 6.99 -11.67 6.51
C LEU A 237 7.19 -10.73 5.30
N TYR A 238 7.22 -11.27 4.07
CA TYR A 238 7.40 -10.46 2.86
C TYR A 238 6.17 -9.61 2.54
N ARG A 239 4.97 -10.06 2.90
CA ARG A 239 3.76 -9.25 2.80
C ARG A 239 3.76 -8.11 3.82
N PHE A 240 4.30 -8.34 5.02
CA PHE A 240 4.48 -7.27 6.01
C PHE A 240 5.51 -6.24 5.55
N ALA A 241 6.59 -6.68 4.93
CA ALA A 241 7.59 -5.81 4.32
C ALA A 241 6.97 -4.96 3.19
N ASP A 242 6.22 -5.57 2.29
CA ASP A 242 5.48 -4.87 1.24
C ASP A 242 4.48 -3.85 1.78
N TYR A 243 3.84 -4.14 2.91
CA TYR A 243 2.89 -3.19 3.51
C TYR A 243 3.59 -1.86 3.82
N ASN A 244 4.83 -1.92 4.33
CA ASN A 244 5.64 -0.75 4.62
C ASN A 244 6.32 -0.15 3.38
N SER A 245 6.97 -0.96 2.56
CA SER A 245 7.83 -0.50 1.44
C SER A 245 7.12 -0.38 0.09
N GLY A 246 5.83 -0.70 0.03
CA GLY A 246 5.04 -0.69 -1.20
C GLY A 246 4.78 -2.09 -1.76
N MET A 247 3.65 -2.22 -2.46
CA MET A 247 3.21 -3.50 -3.02
C MET A 247 4.28 -4.08 -3.96
N TYR A 248 4.58 -5.37 -3.79
CA TYR A 248 5.59 -6.14 -4.52
C TYR A 248 7.05 -5.74 -4.28
N SER A 249 7.35 -4.89 -3.30
CA SER A 249 8.73 -4.47 -3.01
C SER A 249 9.64 -5.66 -2.68
N SER A 250 9.16 -6.68 -1.96
CA SER A 250 9.97 -7.87 -1.63
C SER A 250 10.33 -8.70 -2.86
N ARG A 251 9.39 -8.86 -3.80
CA ARG A 251 9.64 -9.51 -5.11
C ARG A 251 10.62 -8.69 -5.95
N ASN A 252 10.43 -7.38 -5.97
CA ASN A 252 11.25 -6.47 -6.76
C ASN A 252 12.67 -6.34 -6.18
N ALA A 253 12.83 -6.37 -4.86
CA ALA A 253 14.12 -6.44 -4.20
C ALA A 253 14.89 -7.70 -4.62
N ALA A 254 14.21 -8.85 -4.68
CA ALA A 254 14.82 -10.08 -5.20
C ALA A 254 15.19 -9.94 -6.68
N PHE A 255 14.41 -9.18 -7.44
CA PHE A 255 14.70 -8.85 -8.84
C PHE A 255 15.94 -7.95 -9.01
N GLN A 256 16.05 -6.88 -8.22
CA GLN A 256 17.24 -6.03 -8.16
C GLN A 256 18.48 -6.85 -7.76
N GLN A 257 18.35 -7.73 -6.77
CA GLN A 257 19.46 -8.58 -6.34
C GLN A 257 19.94 -9.50 -7.46
N ARG A 258 19.02 -10.07 -8.27
CA ARG A 258 19.40 -10.84 -9.47
C ARG A 258 20.18 -10.00 -10.48
N ILE A 259 19.71 -8.78 -10.77
CA ILE A 259 20.39 -7.88 -11.69
C ILE A 259 21.80 -7.58 -11.17
N ALA A 260 21.93 -7.15 -9.91
CA ALA A 260 23.21 -6.86 -9.27
C ALA A 260 24.18 -8.05 -9.34
N THR A 261 23.69 -9.27 -9.06
CA THR A 261 24.50 -10.49 -9.14
C THR A 261 24.91 -10.85 -10.57
N LEU A 262 24.05 -10.61 -11.56
CA LEU A 262 24.35 -10.91 -12.96
C LEU A 262 25.32 -9.91 -13.58
N SER A 263 25.14 -8.61 -13.30
CA SER A 263 25.95 -7.52 -13.85
C SER A 263 27.24 -7.26 -13.07
N GLY A 264 27.29 -7.62 -11.78
CA GLY A 264 28.38 -7.23 -10.87
C GLY A 264 28.26 -5.81 -10.33
N GLU A 265 27.17 -5.10 -10.64
CA GLU A 265 26.92 -3.74 -10.17
C GLU A 265 26.43 -3.70 -8.73
N SER A 266 26.79 -2.65 -8.00
CA SER A 266 26.23 -2.36 -6.68
C SER A 266 24.91 -1.60 -6.83
N LEU A 267 23.80 -2.21 -6.40
CA LEU A 267 22.46 -1.63 -6.49
C LEU A 267 21.82 -1.47 -5.11
N ALA A 268 20.98 -0.44 -4.97
CA ALA A 268 20.02 -0.38 -3.87
C ALA A 268 19.01 -1.53 -4.03
N ILE A 269 18.78 -2.26 -2.94
CA ILE A 269 17.88 -3.42 -2.89
C ILE A 269 16.60 -3.01 -2.15
N ASP A 270 15.97 -1.93 -2.62
CA ASP A 270 14.84 -1.24 -1.98
C ASP A 270 13.47 -1.67 -2.53
N GLY A 271 13.44 -2.39 -3.67
CA GLY A 271 12.22 -2.83 -4.33
C GLY A 271 11.63 -1.85 -5.35
N ASP A 272 12.27 -0.70 -5.58
CA ASP A 272 11.89 0.28 -6.59
C ASP A 272 12.80 0.15 -7.83
N LEU A 273 12.24 -0.34 -8.94
CA LEU A 273 12.98 -0.46 -10.19
C LEU A 273 13.05 0.88 -10.94
N LEU A 274 12.13 1.81 -10.65
CA LEU A 274 12.08 3.17 -11.18
C LEU A 274 12.26 4.22 -10.08
N LEU A 275 12.58 5.45 -10.47
CA LEU A 275 12.58 6.60 -9.55
C LEU A 275 11.19 7.22 -9.52
N TYR A 276 10.74 7.65 -8.33
CA TYR A 276 9.40 8.18 -8.11
C TYR A 276 9.41 9.61 -7.57
N LYS A 277 8.39 10.38 -7.96
CA LYS A 277 8.03 11.67 -7.34
C LYS A 277 6.52 11.76 -7.27
N ASP A 278 5.99 12.12 -6.10
CA ASP A 278 4.54 12.22 -5.84
C ASP A 278 3.78 10.96 -6.32
N GLY A 279 4.31 9.77 -6.02
CA GLY A 279 3.70 8.47 -6.37
C GLY A 279 3.80 8.05 -7.85
N SER A 280 4.37 8.90 -8.72
CA SER A 280 4.50 8.62 -10.16
C SER A 280 5.96 8.40 -10.56
N PRO A 281 6.24 7.47 -11.50
CA PRO A 281 7.59 7.27 -11.99
C PRO A 281 8.05 8.49 -12.80
N ILE A 282 9.23 9.02 -12.51
CA ILE A 282 9.82 10.17 -13.21
C ILE A 282 10.65 9.74 -14.42
N SER A 283 10.89 10.64 -15.37
CA SER A 283 11.66 10.36 -16.60
C SER A 283 13.12 9.98 -16.35
N LYS A 284 13.71 10.38 -15.22
CA LYS A 284 15.08 10.03 -14.83
C LYS A 284 15.25 8.51 -14.73
N ILE A 285 16.31 8.00 -15.32
CA ILE A 285 16.67 6.57 -15.33
C ILE A 285 17.23 6.18 -13.97
N SER A 286 16.76 5.07 -13.40
CA SER A 286 17.26 4.54 -12.12
C SER A 286 18.56 3.74 -12.30
N ALA A 287 19.32 3.53 -11.23
CA ALA A 287 20.50 2.66 -11.29
C ALA A 287 20.13 1.22 -11.70
N THR A 288 19.00 0.70 -11.21
CA THR A 288 18.45 -0.60 -11.58
C THR A 288 18.12 -0.68 -13.06
N GLU A 289 17.51 0.36 -13.62
CA GLU A 289 17.17 0.45 -15.04
C GLU A 289 18.42 0.51 -15.92
N THR A 290 19.42 1.32 -15.55
CA THR A 290 20.72 1.35 -16.23
C THR A 290 21.39 -0.02 -16.26
N ALA A 291 21.47 -0.69 -15.10
CA ALA A 291 22.08 -2.01 -14.99
C ALA A 291 21.31 -3.07 -15.80
N ALA A 292 19.98 -3.02 -15.79
CA ALA A 292 19.14 -3.93 -16.59
C ALA A 292 19.33 -3.71 -18.09
N ILE A 293 19.44 -2.46 -18.56
CA ILE A 293 19.69 -2.13 -19.97
C ILE A 293 21.03 -2.70 -20.41
N ALA A 294 22.10 -2.47 -19.64
CA ALA A 294 23.43 -3.00 -19.96
C ALA A 294 23.46 -4.52 -19.96
N LEU A 295 22.85 -5.15 -18.94
CA LEU A 295 22.79 -6.61 -18.81
C LEU A 295 22.05 -7.25 -20.00
N LEU A 296 20.85 -6.78 -20.30
CA LEU A 296 19.98 -7.39 -21.32
C LEU A 296 20.39 -7.06 -22.76
N ALA A 297 21.30 -6.11 -22.97
CA ALA A 297 21.96 -5.91 -24.26
C ALA A 297 22.86 -7.11 -24.65
N THR A 298 23.34 -7.88 -23.66
CA THR A 298 24.21 -9.05 -23.86
C THR A 298 23.45 -10.38 -23.91
N ALA A 299 22.13 -10.35 -23.71
CA ALA A 299 21.29 -11.55 -23.80
C ALA A 299 21.25 -12.09 -25.24
N SER A 300 21.00 -13.40 -25.39
CA SER A 300 20.86 -14.04 -26.70
C SER A 300 19.75 -13.43 -27.57
N LYS A 301 18.72 -12.87 -26.92
CA LYS A 301 17.71 -12.00 -27.53
C LYS A 301 17.76 -10.65 -26.82
N PRO A 302 18.51 -9.66 -27.35
CA PRO A 302 18.64 -8.36 -26.71
C PRO A 302 17.29 -7.66 -26.53
N ILE A 303 17.11 -7.01 -25.38
CA ILE A 303 15.90 -6.24 -25.06
C ILE A 303 16.26 -4.75 -25.02
N ASN A 304 15.56 -3.94 -25.81
CA ASN A 304 15.82 -2.50 -25.87
C ASN A 304 15.34 -1.77 -24.60
N ALA A 305 15.91 -0.58 -24.37
CA ALA A 305 15.64 0.23 -23.18
C ALA A 305 14.16 0.64 -23.05
N GLN A 306 13.49 0.92 -24.16
CA GLN A 306 12.07 1.31 -24.16
C GLN A 306 11.18 0.17 -23.65
N GLN A 307 11.46 -1.06 -24.07
CA GLN A 307 10.76 -2.25 -23.61
C GLN A 307 11.03 -2.51 -22.12
N ILE A 308 12.29 -2.42 -21.67
CA ILE A 308 12.66 -2.56 -20.26
C ILE A 308 11.90 -1.55 -19.39
N ARG A 309 11.88 -0.28 -19.79
CA ARG A 309 11.18 0.76 -19.06
C ARG A 309 9.67 0.54 -19.04
N SER A 310 9.09 0.10 -20.16
CA SER A 310 7.67 -0.26 -20.25
C SER A 310 7.29 -1.41 -19.30
N ASP A 311 8.16 -2.41 -19.21
CA ASP A 311 8.00 -3.54 -18.31
C ASP A 311 8.17 -3.13 -16.84
N PHE A 312 9.17 -2.30 -16.53
CA PHE A 312 9.40 -1.78 -15.17
C PHE A 312 8.25 -0.90 -14.66
N LYS A 313 7.51 -0.20 -15.53
CA LYS A 313 6.29 0.52 -15.13
C LYS A 313 5.20 -0.40 -14.54
N LYS A 314 5.29 -1.72 -14.76
CA LYS A 314 4.39 -2.72 -14.17
C LYS A 314 4.87 -3.23 -12.81
N GLU A 315 5.99 -2.74 -12.27
CA GLU A 315 6.62 -3.26 -11.05
C GLU A 315 5.72 -3.31 -9.81
N LYS A 316 4.66 -2.49 -9.76
CA LYS A 316 3.69 -2.46 -8.66
C LYS A 316 2.49 -3.39 -8.89
N THR A 317 2.52 -4.23 -9.93
CA THR A 317 1.46 -5.18 -10.25
C THR A 317 2.01 -6.61 -10.43
N ARG A 318 1.11 -7.58 -10.44
CA ARG A 318 1.43 -8.99 -10.75
C ARG A 318 1.93 -9.17 -12.19
N ASP A 319 1.48 -8.33 -13.12
CA ASP A 319 1.80 -8.49 -14.54
C ASP A 319 3.27 -8.25 -14.87
N PHE A 320 4.04 -7.64 -13.96
CA PHE A 320 5.48 -7.56 -14.09
C PHE A 320 6.13 -8.93 -14.29
N GLU A 321 5.64 -9.97 -13.62
CA GLU A 321 6.20 -11.33 -13.73
C GLU A 321 6.02 -11.94 -15.12
N LYS A 322 5.06 -11.44 -15.90
CA LYS A 322 4.77 -11.89 -17.26
C LYS A 322 5.57 -11.13 -18.32
N THR A 323 6.36 -10.14 -17.92
CA THR A 323 7.13 -9.30 -18.84
C THR A 323 8.31 -10.05 -19.44
N ILE A 324 8.77 -9.57 -20.60
CA ILE A 324 9.94 -10.15 -21.27
C ILE A 324 11.18 -9.87 -20.42
N THR A 325 11.31 -8.66 -19.88
CA THR A 325 12.41 -8.28 -18.98
C THR A 325 12.48 -9.16 -17.74
N TYR A 326 11.36 -9.41 -17.05
CA TYR A 326 11.35 -10.24 -15.84
C TYR A 326 11.81 -11.68 -16.12
N ARG A 327 11.27 -12.30 -17.18
CA ARG A 327 11.63 -13.66 -17.59
C ARG A 327 13.08 -13.75 -18.03
N ALA A 328 13.55 -12.84 -18.87
CA ALA A 328 14.93 -12.86 -19.37
C ALA A 328 15.97 -12.80 -18.25
N VAL A 329 15.79 -11.90 -17.26
CA VAL A 329 16.70 -11.83 -16.10
C VAL A 329 16.67 -13.13 -15.28
N ASN A 330 15.49 -13.73 -15.08
CA ASN A 330 15.38 -15.01 -14.37
C ASN A 330 16.04 -16.16 -15.13
N ASP A 331 15.84 -16.24 -16.45
CA ASP A 331 16.42 -17.28 -17.30
C ASP A 331 17.94 -17.15 -17.35
N MET A 332 18.47 -15.93 -17.46
CA MET A 332 19.91 -15.65 -17.36
C MET A 332 20.47 -16.07 -16.00
N PHE A 333 19.77 -15.76 -14.90
CA PHE A 333 20.17 -16.18 -13.55
C PHE A 333 20.21 -17.71 -13.44
N ALA A 334 19.15 -18.38 -13.85
CA ALA A 334 19.05 -19.84 -13.79
C ALA A 334 20.14 -20.51 -14.65
N SER A 335 20.40 -19.98 -15.84
CA SER A 335 21.43 -20.50 -16.75
C SER A 335 22.84 -20.34 -16.19
N LYS A 336 23.14 -19.18 -15.55
CA LYS A 336 24.47 -18.89 -15.00
C LYS A 336 24.77 -19.66 -13.71
N PHE A 337 23.76 -19.86 -12.85
CA PHE A 337 23.95 -20.41 -11.49
C PHE A 337 23.36 -21.81 -11.28
N GLY A 338 22.70 -22.40 -12.29
CA GLY A 338 22.14 -23.76 -12.21
C GLY A 338 21.01 -23.92 -11.19
N ARG A 339 20.33 -22.82 -10.81
CA ARG A 339 19.24 -22.84 -9.82
C ARG A 339 18.19 -21.78 -10.09
N ASN A 340 16.96 -22.05 -9.66
CA ASN A 340 15.89 -21.06 -9.70
C ASN A 340 16.20 -19.87 -8.77
N PRO A 341 15.85 -18.64 -9.19
CA PRO A 341 16.05 -17.49 -8.33
C PRO A 341 15.04 -17.46 -7.18
N THR A 342 15.48 -16.89 -6.05
CA THR A 342 14.59 -16.62 -4.91
C THR A 342 13.48 -15.65 -5.33
N TYR A 343 12.23 -15.97 -4.97
CA TYR A 343 11.07 -15.15 -5.38
C TYR A 343 11.02 -13.80 -4.67
N ALA A 344 11.30 -13.77 -3.36
CA ALA A 344 11.22 -12.57 -2.52
C ALA A 344 12.35 -12.52 -1.50
N ILE A 345 12.83 -11.31 -1.20
CA ILE A 345 13.77 -11.02 -0.12
C ILE A 345 13.32 -9.78 0.63
N MET A 346 13.88 -9.53 1.81
CA MET A 346 13.57 -8.32 2.58
C MET A 346 14.11 -7.07 1.85
N PRO A 347 13.26 -6.09 1.48
CA PRO A 347 13.72 -4.80 0.97
C PRO A 347 14.53 -4.04 2.01
N LYS A 348 15.53 -3.29 1.55
CA LYS A 348 16.38 -2.43 2.37
C LYS A 348 15.94 -0.97 2.22
N VAL A 349 14.78 -0.64 2.81
CA VAL A 349 14.25 0.73 2.81
C VAL A 349 14.40 1.32 4.21
N VAL A 350 14.94 2.55 4.27
CA VAL A 350 14.97 3.34 5.50
C VAL A 350 13.60 4.00 5.68
N ILE A 351 13.06 3.86 6.89
CA ILE A 351 11.82 4.49 7.33
C ILE A 351 12.20 5.71 8.16
N SER A 352 12.02 6.89 7.59
CA SER A 352 12.27 8.17 8.24
C SER A 352 11.00 9.01 8.23
N GLY A 353 10.86 9.89 9.21
CA GLY A 353 9.74 10.81 9.24
C GLY A 353 9.77 11.76 10.42
N PRO A 354 9.10 12.92 10.32
CA PRO A 354 9.12 13.95 11.36
C PRO A 354 8.41 13.50 12.66
N LYS A 355 7.66 12.40 12.60
CA LYS A 355 6.94 11.79 13.74
C LYS A 355 7.77 10.69 14.43
N LEU A 356 8.91 10.29 13.87
CA LEU A 356 9.73 9.20 14.39
C LEU A 356 10.87 9.74 15.25
N SER A 357 11.19 9.05 16.34
CA SER A 357 12.29 9.43 17.24
C SER A 357 13.68 9.17 16.65
N ARG A 358 13.75 8.29 15.66
CA ARG A 358 14.94 7.91 14.89
C ARG A 358 14.50 7.24 13.59
N ASP A 359 15.46 6.98 12.72
CA ASP A 359 15.25 6.15 11.55
C ASP A 359 15.06 4.68 11.94
N PHE A 360 14.17 4.02 11.22
CA PHE A 360 13.94 2.58 11.26
C PHE A 360 14.15 2.01 9.85
N ASP A 361 13.93 0.71 9.68
CA ASP A 361 13.95 0.07 8.37
C ASP A 361 12.79 -0.92 8.20
N THR A 362 12.57 -1.35 6.97
CA THR A 362 11.53 -2.34 6.63
C THR A 362 11.68 -3.64 7.40
N ASN A 363 12.92 -4.07 7.67
CA ASN A 363 13.17 -5.29 8.41
C ASN A 363 12.65 -5.18 9.86
N TRP A 364 12.87 -4.04 10.52
CA TRP A 364 12.31 -3.74 11.83
C TRP A 364 10.79 -3.81 11.79
N PHE A 365 10.15 -3.13 10.84
CA PHE A 365 8.69 -3.13 10.72
C PHE A 365 8.14 -4.56 10.52
N ALA A 366 8.64 -5.26 9.51
CA ALA A 366 8.17 -6.58 9.13
C ALA A 366 8.37 -7.61 10.25
N THR A 367 9.50 -7.54 10.96
CA THR A 367 9.79 -8.44 12.09
C THR A 367 8.85 -8.17 13.26
N ARG A 368 8.56 -6.90 13.58
CA ARG A 368 7.59 -6.53 14.63
C ARG A 368 6.18 -7.01 14.30
N VAL A 369 5.73 -6.84 13.05
CA VAL A 369 4.44 -7.40 12.62
C VAL A 369 4.46 -8.92 12.71
N ASN A 370 5.55 -9.57 12.32
CA ASN A 370 5.67 -11.02 12.41
C ASN A 370 5.60 -11.53 13.87
N GLU A 371 6.20 -10.85 14.85
CA GLU A 371 6.06 -11.18 16.28
C GLU A 371 4.59 -11.18 16.72
N ARG A 372 3.82 -10.17 16.30
CA ARG A 372 2.38 -10.05 16.57
C ARG A 372 1.58 -11.15 15.88
N TYR A 373 1.92 -11.42 14.62
CA TYR A 373 1.33 -12.51 13.84
C TYR A 373 1.54 -13.87 14.52
N GLN A 374 2.77 -14.19 14.96
CA GLN A 374 3.06 -15.45 15.64
C GLN A 374 2.32 -15.56 16.99
N THR A 375 2.18 -14.45 17.71
CA THR A 375 1.38 -14.39 18.95
C THR A 375 -0.09 -14.72 18.68
N CYS A 376 -0.66 -14.13 17.62
CA CYS A 376 -2.02 -14.41 17.19
C CYS A 376 -2.20 -15.88 16.76
N ILE A 377 -1.28 -16.43 15.96
CA ILE A 377 -1.30 -17.83 15.53
C ILE A 377 -1.19 -18.80 16.72
N THR A 378 -0.34 -18.49 17.69
CA THR A 378 -0.21 -19.28 18.92
C THR A 378 -1.53 -19.28 19.70
N THR A 379 -2.21 -18.13 19.74
CA THR A 379 -3.54 -18.01 20.36
C THR A 379 -4.58 -18.83 19.60
N ALA A 380 -4.56 -18.80 18.26
CA ALA A 380 -5.44 -19.62 17.42
C ALA A 380 -5.24 -21.12 17.69
N LYS A 381 -3.99 -21.60 17.74
CA LYS A 381 -3.65 -22.99 18.10
C LYS A 381 -4.21 -23.39 19.46
N ARG A 382 -4.02 -22.54 20.49
CA ARG A 382 -4.55 -22.79 21.84
C ARG A 382 -6.07 -22.93 21.86
N HIS A 383 -6.76 -22.19 21.01
CA HIS A 383 -8.22 -22.24 20.87
C HIS A 383 -8.70 -23.25 19.82
N ARG A 384 -7.80 -24.06 19.22
CA ARG A 384 -8.10 -25.04 18.17
C ARG A 384 -8.78 -24.42 16.93
N LEU A 385 -8.26 -23.27 16.50
CA LEU A 385 -8.78 -22.47 15.39
C LEU A 385 -7.89 -22.50 14.14
N SER A 386 -6.77 -23.21 14.19
CA SER A 386 -5.68 -23.20 13.19
C SER A 386 -5.58 -24.47 12.38
#